data_AF-A0AAW7DEZ5-F1
#
_entry.id   AF-A0AAW7DEZ5-F1
#
_cell.length_a   1.000
_cell.length_b   1.000
_cell.length_c   1.000
_cell.angle_alpha   90.00
_cell.angle_beta   90.00
_cell.angle_gamma   90.00
#
_symmetry.space_group_name_H-M   'P 1'
#
loop_
_entity.id
_entity.type
_entity.pdbx_description
1 polymer ?
#
loop_
_entity_poly.entity_id
_entity_poly.type
_entity_poly.pdbx_seq_one_letter_code
_entity_poly.pdbx_strand_id
1 'polypeptide(L)'
;MITFLIITGVVIVIIFILNSVKVKEKPKTIMDELKQDPQFNKLNDLFEVMKTMNTENLEVDVHPDGYGEFGHDITNPIPTNTPLGSIAYLGALKTLDGFKIQYERLGSTIAPNIDYPVNIYDIFKNDEKIATLYLTTRNKKNSEKAPKGFKLSAISGI
;
A
#
# COMPACT_ATOMS: atom_id res chain seq x y z
N MET A 1 -61.32 17.74 -12.71
CA MET A 1 -60.96 18.48 -11.49
C MET A 1 -60.50 17.54 -10.37
N ILE A 2 -61.29 16.51 -10.03
CA ILE A 2 -60.96 15.51 -9.00
C ILE A 2 -59.65 14.76 -9.32
N THR A 3 -59.45 14.33 -10.56
CA THR A 3 -58.25 13.60 -11.00
C THR A 3 -56.96 14.42 -10.84
N PHE A 4 -57.04 15.73 -11.10
CA PHE A 4 -55.90 16.64 -10.97
C PHE A 4 -55.48 16.80 -9.50
N LEU A 5 -56.45 16.92 -8.59
CA LEU A 5 -56.23 17.00 -7.13
C LEU A 5 -55.60 15.72 -6.56
N ILE A 6 -56.01 14.56 -7.06
CA ILE A 6 -55.43 13.27 -6.64
C ILE A 6 -53.96 13.18 -7.09
N ILE A 7 -53.68 13.53 -8.35
CA ILE A 7 -52.30 13.49 -8.89
C ILE A 7 -51.39 14.46 -8.12
N THR A 8 -51.85 15.69 -7.85
CA THR A 8 -51.05 16.65 -7.07
C THR A 8 -50.81 16.18 -5.64
N GLY A 9 -51.81 15.60 -4.97
CA GLY A 9 -51.64 15.02 -3.64
C GLY A 9 -50.59 13.90 -3.61
N VAL A 10 -50.63 12.99 -4.59
CA VAL A 10 -49.67 11.87 -4.69
C VAL A 10 -48.24 12.39 -4.93
N VAL A 11 -48.06 13.38 -5.82
CA VAL A 11 -46.75 13.96 -6.10
C VAL A 11 -46.16 14.65 -4.86
N ILE A 12 -46.96 15.39 -4.11
CA ILE A 12 -46.52 16.05 -2.87
C ILE A 12 -46.08 15.02 -1.83
N VAL A 13 -46.83 13.93 -1.66
CA VAL A 13 -46.48 12.85 -0.74
C VAL A 13 -45.18 12.16 -1.17
N ILE A 14 -45.00 11.90 -2.47
CA ILE A 14 -43.74 11.32 -2.99
C ILE A 14 -42.56 12.26 -2.72
N ILE A 15 -42.69 13.55 -3.00
CA ILE A 15 -41.63 14.54 -2.73
C ILE A 15 -41.32 14.59 -1.23
N PHE A 16 -42.35 14.53 -0.38
CA PHE A 16 -42.18 14.55 1.07
C PHE A 16 -41.48 13.28 1.59
N ILE A 17 -41.83 12.10 1.04
CA ILE A 17 -41.17 10.83 1.36
C ILE A 17 -39.72 10.86 0.88
N LEU A 18 -39.46 11.30 -0.36
CA LEU A 18 -38.10 11.42 -0.91
C LEU A 18 -37.23 12.37 -0.07
N ASN A 19 -37.79 13.49 0.42
CA ASN A 19 -37.08 14.41 1.31
C ASN A 19 -36.92 13.88 2.76
N SER A 20 -37.77 12.95 3.20
CA SER A 20 -37.74 12.39 4.57
C SER A 20 -36.75 11.24 4.72
N VAL A 21 -36.33 10.61 3.60
CA VAL A 21 -35.24 9.63 3.61
C VAL A 21 -33.92 10.38 3.76
N LYS A 22 -33.56 10.69 5.01
CA LYS A 22 -32.21 11.15 5.35
C LYS A 22 -31.23 10.03 4.98
N VAL A 23 -30.54 10.20 3.86
CA VAL A 23 -29.38 9.38 3.50
C VAL A 23 -28.39 9.52 4.65
N LYS A 24 -28.13 8.43 5.38
CA LYS A 24 -27.09 8.42 6.42
C LYS A 24 -25.76 8.73 5.71
N GLU A 25 -25.19 9.89 6.00
CA GLU A 25 -23.85 10.21 5.52
C GLU A 25 -22.87 9.15 6.02
N LYS A 26 -22.01 8.65 5.12
CA LYS A 26 -20.96 7.72 5.50
C LYS A 26 -20.05 8.41 6.54
N PRO A 27 -19.64 7.71 7.60
CA PRO A 27 -18.70 8.27 8.57
C PRO A 27 -17.42 8.67 7.84
N LYS A 28 -16.90 9.87 8.12
CA LYS A 28 -15.63 10.35 7.58
C LYS A 28 -14.51 9.41 8.03
N THR A 29 -13.67 9.01 7.09
CA THR A 29 -12.47 8.22 7.35
C THR A 29 -11.28 9.11 7.68
N ILE A 30 -10.22 8.54 8.25
CA ILE A 30 -8.94 9.25 8.48
C ILE A 30 -8.40 9.83 7.16
N MET A 31 -8.57 9.10 6.06
CA MET A 31 -8.15 9.58 4.73
C MET A 31 -8.98 10.80 4.27
N ASP A 32 -10.27 10.84 4.59
CA ASP A 32 -11.12 12.00 4.27
C ASP A 32 -10.71 13.23 5.06
N GLU A 33 -10.25 13.06 6.30
CA GLU A 33 -9.68 14.14 7.12
C GLU A 33 -8.31 14.58 6.59
N LEU A 34 -7.42 13.65 6.28
CA LEU A 34 -6.09 13.96 5.73
C LEU A 34 -6.19 14.74 4.41
N LYS A 35 -7.13 14.41 3.52
CA LYS A 35 -7.35 15.15 2.27
C LYS A 35 -7.83 16.58 2.46
N GLN A 36 -8.38 16.92 3.63
CA GLN A 36 -8.75 18.29 3.96
C GLN A 36 -7.54 19.11 4.43
N ASP A 37 -6.39 18.48 4.74
CA ASP A 37 -5.16 19.16 5.10
C ASP A 37 -4.38 19.62 3.84
N PRO A 38 -4.14 20.93 3.65
CA PRO A 38 -3.39 21.44 2.50
C PRO A 38 -1.94 20.93 2.42
N GLN A 39 -1.30 20.64 3.56
CA GLN A 39 0.06 20.08 3.58
C GLN A 39 0.06 18.63 3.09
N PHE A 40 -0.95 17.85 3.47
CA PHE A 40 -1.10 16.48 2.98
C PHE A 40 -1.31 16.45 1.46
N ASN A 41 -2.15 17.35 0.92
CA ASN A 41 -2.36 17.44 -0.53
C ASN A 41 -1.06 17.76 -1.28
N LYS A 42 -0.27 18.72 -0.78
CA LYS A 42 1.03 19.05 -1.38
C LYS A 42 2.02 17.89 -1.31
N LEU A 43 2.02 17.14 -0.21
CA LEU A 43 2.86 15.93 -0.06
C LEU A 43 2.41 14.82 -1.02
N ASN A 44 1.10 14.64 -1.19
CA ASN A 44 0.52 13.68 -2.10
C ASN A 44 0.87 14.01 -3.57
N ASP A 45 0.79 15.28 -3.96
CA ASP A 45 1.20 15.73 -5.29
C ASP A 45 2.69 15.45 -5.54
N LEU A 46 3.56 15.75 -4.56
CA LEU A 46 4.98 15.43 -4.64
C LEU A 46 5.21 13.92 -4.76
N PHE A 47 4.47 13.11 -4.02
CA PHE A 47 4.52 11.66 -4.09
C PHE A 47 4.15 11.14 -5.49
N GLU A 48 3.07 11.63 -6.09
CA GLU A 48 2.66 11.24 -7.44
C GLU A 48 3.70 11.68 -8.50
N VAL A 49 4.31 12.85 -8.36
CA VAL A 49 5.41 13.28 -9.22
C VAL A 49 6.62 12.36 -9.08
N MET A 50 7.05 12.04 -7.86
CA MET A 50 8.17 11.11 -7.65
C MET A 50 7.88 9.71 -8.23
N LYS A 51 6.63 9.25 -8.13
CA LYS A 51 6.19 7.97 -8.70
C LYS A 51 6.24 7.98 -10.23
N THR A 52 5.87 9.08 -10.89
CA THR A 52 5.94 9.20 -12.36
C THR A 52 7.37 9.37 -12.89
N MET A 53 8.28 9.95 -12.09
CA MET A 53 9.71 10.01 -12.39
C MET A 53 10.43 8.66 -12.19
N ASN A 54 9.73 7.66 -11.66
CA ASN A 54 10.28 6.32 -11.59
C ASN A 54 10.30 5.68 -12.99
N THR A 55 11.48 5.66 -13.62
CA THR A 55 11.68 5.19 -14.99
C THR A 55 11.58 3.67 -15.14
N GLU A 56 11.70 2.94 -14.04
CA GLU A 56 11.53 1.49 -13.98
C GLU A 56 10.04 1.17 -13.99
N ASN A 57 9.55 0.66 -15.12
CA ASN A 57 8.13 0.36 -15.33
C ASN A 57 7.82 -1.13 -15.14
N LEU A 58 8.64 -1.83 -14.35
CA LEU A 58 8.49 -3.25 -14.07
C LEU A 58 7.30 -3.48 -13.13
N GLU A 59 6.54 -4.54 -13.38
CA GLU A 59 5.46 -5.02 -12.50
C GLU A 59 5.73 -6.48 -12.16
N VAL A 60 6.77 -6.70 -11.36
CA VAL A 60 7.29 -8.04 -11.11
C VAL A 60 7.38 -8.32 -9.62
N ASP A 61 7.19 -9.59 -9.24
CA ASP A 61 7.43 -10.04 -7.87
C ASP A 61 8.90 -10.35 -7.61
N VAL A 62 9.67 -10.60 -8.66
CA VAL A 62 11.10 -10.91 -8.65
C VAL A 62 11.76 -10.15 -9.79
N HIS A 63 12.89 -9.49 -9.52
CA HIS A 63 13.61 -8.76 -10.56
C HIS A 63 14.06 -9.72 -11.68
N PRO A 64 13.92 -9.38 -12.97
CA PRO A 64 14.27 -10.29 -14.07
C PRO A 64 15.72 -10.76 -14.05
N ASP A 65 16.64 -9.84 -13.73
CA ASP A 65 18.07 -10.14 -13.61
C ASP A 65 18.49 -10.60 -12.21
N GLY A 66 17.51 -10.85 -11.32
CA GLY A 66 17.75 -11.27 -9.95
C GLY A 66 18.26 -12.71 -9.86
N TYR A 67 19.30 -12.94 -9.07
CA TYR A 67 19.83 -14.29 -8.80
C TYR A 67 20.24 -14.46 -7.34
N GLY A 68 20.15 -15.71 -6.84
CA GLY A 68 20.29 -16.02 -5.41
C GLY A 68 18.95 -16.15 -4.70
N GLU A 69 18.99 -16.21 -3.37
CA GLU A 69 17.81 -16.37 -2.52
C GLU A 69 16.99 -15.07 -2.46
N PHE A 70 15.71 -15.16 -2.85
CA PHE A 70 14.81 -14.02 -2.97
C PHE A 70 14.66 -13.28 -1.64
N GLY A 71 15.00 -12.00 -1.66
CA GLY A 71 14.99 -11.07 -0.55
C GLY A 71 16.12 -11.22 0.45
N HIS A 72 16.85 -12.35 0.45
CA HIS A 72 17.97 -12.60 1.37
C HIS A 72 19.33 -12.28 0.76
N ASP A 73 19.43 -12.27 -0.57
CA ASP A 73 20.65 -11.87 -1.27
C ASP A 73 20.50 -10.47 -1.88
N ILE A 74 21.57 -9.65 -1.81
CA ILE A 74 21.59 -8.31 -2.42
C ILE A 74 21.31 -8.34 -3.93
N THR A 75 21.63 -9.46 -4.59
CA THR A 75 21.45 -9.71 -6.02
C THR A 75 20.05 -10.18 -6.38
N ASN A 76 19.18 -10.45 -5.40
CA ASN A 76 17.78 -10.80 -5.62
C ASN A 76 16.85 -10.08 -4.62
N PRO A 77 16.86 -8.74 -4.59
CA PRO A 77 16.10 -7.98 -3.62
C PRO A 77 14.60 -8.04 -3.93
N ILE A 78 13.78 -7.81 -2.91
CA ILE A 78 12.31 -7.75 -3.00
C ILE A 78 11.92 -6.45 -3.72
N PRO A 79 11.22 -6.53 -4.87
CA PRO A 79 10.73 -5.35 -5.57
C PRO A 79 9.59 -4.68 -4.79
N THR A 80 9.74 -3.39 -4.47
CA THR A 80 8.65 -2.57 -3.92
C THR A 80 8.50 -1.26 -4.68
N ASN A 81 7.34 -0.62 -4.54
CA ASN A 81 7.02 0.54 -5.36
C ASN A 81 7.76 1.81 -4.93
N THR A 82 7.69 2.12 -3.65
CA THR A 82 8.26 3.33 -3.06
C THR A 82 8.85 3.00 -1.69
N PRO A 83 9.57 3.92 -1.03
CA PRO A 83 9.96 3.73 0.36
C PRO A 83 8.77 3.42 1.29
N LEU A 84 7.62 4.07 1.07
CA LEU A 84 6.38 3.74 1.78
C LEU A 84 5.85 2.35 1.39
N GLY A 85 6.02 1.96 0.13
CA GLY A 85 5.77 0.60 -0.33
C GLY A 85 6.59 -0.45 0.43
N SER A 86 7.88 -0.19 0.67
CA SER A 86 8.73 -1.07 1.50
C SER A 86 8.21 -1.21 2.92
N ILE A 87 7.81 -0.10 3.55
CA ILE A 87 7.20 -0.09 4.90
C ILE A 87 5.91 -0.92 4.92
N ALA A 88 5.05 -0.75 3.91
CA ALA A 88 3.79 -1.50 3.80
C ALA A 88 4.04 -3.00 3.59
N TYR A 89 5.00 -3.37 2.74
CA TYR A 89 5.40 -4.76 2.51
C TYR A 89 5.92 -5.41 3.81
N LEU A 90 6.87 -4.76 4.49
CA LEU A 90 7.43 -5.24 5.76
C LEU A 90 6.35 -5.30 6.86
N GLY A 91 5.42 -4.35 6.88
CA GLY A 91 4.27 -4.34 7.80
C GLY A 91 3.29 -5.49 7.59
N ALA A 92 3.18 -5.99 6.36
CA ALA A 92 2.39 -7.18 6.01
C ALA A 92 3.17 -8.49 6.19
N LEU A 93 4.49 -8.43 6.37
CA LEU A 93 5.33 -9.61 6.49
C LEU A 93 5.19 -10.25 7.89
N LYS A 94 5.09 -11.57 7.90
CA LYS A 94 4.98 -12.38 9.11
C LYS A 94 5.93 -13.56 9.04
N THR A 95 6.35 -14.05 10.20
CA THR A 95 7.03 -15.34 10.30
C THR A 95 6.09 -16.47 9.88
N LEU A 96 6.63 -17.66 9.57
CA LEU A 96 5.81 -18.81 9.16
C LEU A 96 4.76 -19.22 10.21
N ASP A 97 5.10 -19.09 11.49
CA ASP A 97 4.20 -19.29 12.63
C ASP A 97 3.22 -18.12 12.86
N GLY A 98 3.28 -17.07 12.05
CA GLY A 98 2.26 -16.02 11.99
C GLY A 98 2.49 -14.79 12.87
N PHE A 99 3.65 -14.71 13.54
CA PHE A 99 4.00 -13.52 14.31
C PHE A 99 4.36 -12.36 13.41
N LYS A 100 4.00 -11.16 13.85
CA LYS A 100 4.43 -9.91 13.23
C LYS A 100 5.93 -9.76 13.46
N ILE A 101 6.64 -9.34 12.43
CA ILE A 101 8.07 -9.03 12.52
C ILE A 101 8.30 -7.59 12.97
N GLN A 102 9.43 -7.33 13.61
CA GLN A 102 9.97 -5.98 13.78
C GLN A 102 11.10 -5.78 12.75
N TYR A 103 11.39 -4.54 12.37
CA TYR A 103 12.45 -4.27 11.41
C TYR A 103 13.16 -2.94 11.67
N GLU A 104 14.44 -2.88 11.31
CA GLU A 104 15.27 -1.68 11.34
C GLU A 104 15.95 -1.49 9.97
N ARG A 105 15.91 -0.28 9.43
CA ARG A 105 16.60 0.04 8.17
C ARG A 105 18.05 0.40 8.46
N LEU A 106 18.99 -0.36 7.90
CA LEU A 106 20.43 -0.11 8.08
C LEU A 106 21.01 0.88 7.07
N GLY A 107 20.38 1.02 5.90
CA GLY A 107 20.88 1.89 4.84
C GLY A 107 20.58 1.36 3.45
N SER A 108 21.46 1.65 2.51
CA SER A 108 21.41 1.17 1.14
C SER A 108 22.77 0.72 0.64
N THR A 109 22.77 -0.21 -0.30
CA THR A 109 23.94 -0.75 -1.00
C THR A 109 23.66 -0.82 -2.51
N ILE A 110 24.63 -1.30 -3.27
CA ILE A 110 24.55 -1.51 -4.73
C ILE A 110 24.78 -2.99 -5.00
N ALA A 111 23.99 -3.56 -5.91
CA ALA A 111 24.19 -4.91 -6.42
C ALA A 111 24.72 -4.84 -7.87
N PRO A 112 25.56 -5.78 -8.32
CA PRO A 112 26.16 -5.74 -9.65
C PRO A 112 25.16 -5.90 -10.81
N ASN A 113 23.94 -6.37 -10.53
CA ASN A 113 22.89 -6.67 -11.50
C ASN A 113 21.67 -5.75 -11.38
N ILE A 114 21.73 -4.72 -10.53
CA ILE A 114 20.62 -3.80 -10.28
C ILE A 114 21.15 -2.37 -10.37
N ASP A 115 20.62 -1.58 -11.30
CA ASP A 115 21.12 -0.23 -11.64
C ASP A 115 20.74 0.86 -10.62
N TYR A 116 20.12 0.48 -9.50
CA TYR A 116 19.61 1.39 -8.49
C TYR A 116 19.84 0.87 -7.07
N PRO A 117 19.80 1.76 -6.06
CA PRO A 117 20.09 1.38 -4.69
C PRO A 117 19.17 0.27 -4.15
N VAL A 118 19.79 -0.68 -3.45
CA VAL A 118 19.14 -1.76 -2.72
C VAL A 118 19.14 -1.39 -1.23
N ASN A 119 17.96 -1.32 -0.61
CA ASN A 119 17.82 -1.00 0.80
C ASN A 119 18.01 -2.23 1.68
N ILE A 120 18.65 -2.05 2.83
CA ILE A 120 18.97 -3.13 3.77
C ILE A 120 18.10 -2.98 5.02
N TYR A 121 17.45 -4.07 5.42
CA TYR A 121 16.65 -4.14 6.63
C TYR A 121 17.04 -5.34 7.48
N ASP A 122 17.30 -5.12 8.75
CA ASP A 122 17.36 -6.22 9.72
C ASP A 122 15.96 -6.53 10.21
N ILE A 123 15.65 -7.82 10.28
CA ILE A 123 14.34 -8.35 10.65
C ILE A 123 14.46 -9.10 11.97
N PHE A 124 13.56 -8.78 12.89
CA PHE A 124 13.58 -9.31 14.24
C PHE A 124 12.26 -10.00 14.61
N LYS A 125 12.38 -10.97 15.51
CA LYS A 125 11.25 -11.59 16.22
C LYS A 125 11.61 -11.60 17.70
N ASN A 126 10.81 -10.90 18.52
CA ASN A 126 11.07 -10.78 19.96
C ASN A 126 12.51 -10.31 20.26
N ASP A 127 12.95 -9.26 19.55
CA ASP A 127 14.29 -8.66 19.66
C ASP A 127 15.47 -9.54 19.22
N GLU A 128 15.22 -10.78 18.80
CA GLU A 128 16.22 -11.62 18.13
C GLU A 128 16.24 -11.32 16.63
N LYS A 129 17.41 -11.02 16.08
CA LYS A 129 17.59 -10.87 14.63
C LYS A 129 17.47 -12.23 13.95
N ILE A 130 16.49 -12.37 13.07
CA ILE A 130 16.18 -13.62 12.36
C ILE A 130 16.54 -13.60 10.88
N ALA A 131 16.69 -12.41 10.28
CA ALA A 131 17.11 -12.25 8.89
C ALA A 131 17.65 -10.84 8.63
N THR A 132 18.33 -10.69 7.50
CA THR A 132 18.52 -9.40 6.82
C THR A 132 17.82 -9.52 5.47
N LEU A 133 16.95 -8.55 5.15
CA LEU A 133 16.23 -8.50 3.89
C LEU A 133 16.65 -7.29 3.05
N TYR A 134 16.65 -7.50 1.74
CA TYR A 134 17.04 -6.52 0.74
C TYR A 134 15.84 -6.12 -0.10
N LEU A 135 15.56 -4.82 -0.22
CA LEU A 135 14.37 -4.28 -0.90
C LEU A 135 14.75 -3.17 -1.89
N THR A 136 14.09 -3.11 -3.04
CA THR A 136 14.19 -1.98 -3.98
C THR A 136 12.91 -1.15 -3.99
N THR A 137 12.97 0.10 -4.45
CA THR A 137 11.85 1.05 -4.43
C THR A 137 11.55 1.61 -5.83
N ARG A 138 11.57 0.73 -6.83
CA ARG A 138 11.50 1.10 -8.25
C ARG A 138 10.45 0.28 -9.03
N ASN A 139 9.74 -0.64 -8.39
CA ASN A 139 8.72 -1.45 -9.06
C ASN A 139 7.39 -0.67 -9.21
N LYS A 140 6.46 -1.09 -10.06
CA LYS A 140 5.12 -0.45 -10.15
C LYS A 140 4.22 -0.77 -8.97
N LYS A 141 4.44 -1.92 -8.33
CA LYS A 141 3.69 -2.39 -7.17
C LYS A 141 4.62 -3.04 -6.16
N ASN A 142 4.13 -3.30 -4.96
CA ASN A 142 4.85 -4.16 -4.04
C ASN A 142 4.79 -5.60 -4.53
N SER A 143 5.90 -6.33 -4.41
CA SER A 143 5.91 -7.78 -4.64
C SER A 143 4.85 -8.45 -3.77
N GLU A 144 4.16 -9.42 -4.32
CA GLU A 144 3.18 -10.28 -3.66
C GLU A 144 3.83 -11.61 -3.21
N LYS A 145 5.13 -11.78 -3.47
CA LYS A 145 5.91 -12.95 -3.06
C LYS A 145 6.60 -12.67 -1.74
N ALA A 146 6.56 -13.64 -0.81
CA ALA A 146 7.31 -13.59 0.44
C ALA A 146 8.71 -14.21 0.28
N PRO A 147 9.76 -13.67 0.94
CA PRO A 147 11.05 -14.35 1.07
C PRO A 147 10.91 -15.63 1.89
N LYS A 148 11.83 -16.58 1.66
CA LYS A 148 11.88 -17.85 2.41
C LYS A 148 11.94 -17.59 3.91
N GLY A 149 11.17 -18.37 4.67
CA GLY A 149 11.05 -18.19 6.14
C GLY A 149 9.95 -17.20 6.56
N PHE A 150 9.23 -16.60 5.60
CA PHE A 150 8.17 -15.64 5.87
C PHE A 150 6.91 -15.92 5.04
N LYS A 151 5.83 -15.24 5.40
CA LYS A 151 4.57 -15.18 4.65
C LYS A 151 4.00 -13.77 4.71
N LEU A 152 3.31 -13.35 3.67
CA LEU A 152 2.54 -12.10 3.69
C LEU A 152 1.17 -12.36 4.31
N SER A 153 0.71 -11.46 5.20
CA SER A 153 -0.69 -11.43 5.58
C SER A 153 -1.53 -10.94 4.41
N ALA A 154 -2.70 -11.55 4.19
CA ALA A 154 -3.71 -10.96 3.33
C ALA A 154 -3.98 -9.52 3.81
N ILE A 155 -3.86 -8.54 2.92
CA ILE A 155 -4.27 -7.17 3.22
C ILE A 155 -5.79 -7.23 3.38
N SER A 156 -6.28 -7.27 4.61
CA SER A 156 -7.67 -6.98 4.89
C SER A 156 -7.91 -5.54 4.43
N GLY A 157 -8.62 -5.39 3.31
CA GLY A 157 -8.84 -4.11 2.65
C GLY A 157 -9.21 -3.02 3.64
N ILE A 158 -8.44 -1.94 3.59
CA ILE A 158 -8.84 -0.65 4.16
C ILE A 158 -9.82 -0.02 3.18
#